data_AF-A0A7Y2KJF3-F1
#
_entry.id   AF-A0A7Y2KJF3-F1
#
_cell.length_a   1.000
_cell.length_b   1.000
_cell.length_c   1.000
_cell.angle_alpha   90.00
_cell.angle_beta   90.00
_cell.angle_gamma   90.00
#
_symmetry.space_group_name_H-M   'P 1'
#
loop_
_entity.id
_entity.type
_entity.pdbx_description
1 polymer ?
#
loop_
_entity_poly.entity_id
_entity_poly.type
_entity_poly.pdbx_seq_one_letter_code
_entity_poly.pdbx_strand_id
1 'polypeptide(L)'
;MMGNRETRFIESALLGNNRSRLRILEWGCGGSTAYFPMVLARHGIEYLWFSIEHNRDWHLSVSEELQDEKNIRFFLFEVVGEDPWSRACRMDEYVSFPATLGVLFDMILVDGRKRRRCLLEAKRLLAPGGVVFLHDAQRRRYHCALTDYPDSLFLTRKLWRGTNEVLPPGARIRNRILSLFRLRLGKLWEK
;
A
#
# COMPACT_ATOMS: atom_id res chain seq x y z
N MET A 1 -8.20 -5.86 -10.33
CA MET A 1 -8.54 -4.44 -10.12
C MET A 1 -9.17 -4.27 -8.75
N MET A 2 -8.72 -3.26 -8.00
CA MET A 2 -9.26 -2.91 -6.69
C MET A 2 -10.67 -2.31 -6.83
N GLY A 3 -11.59 -2.65 -5.94
CA GLY A 3 -12.95 -2.13 -5.98
C GLY A 3 -13.08 -0.77 -5.28
N ASN A 4 -14.14 -0.02 -5.59
CA ASN A 4 -14.38 1.32 -5.02
C ASN A 4 -14.38 1.35 -3.48
N ARG A 5 -14.86 0.27 -2.84
CA ARG A 5 -14.87 0.18 -1.36
C ARG A 5 -13.45 0.04 -0.81
N GLU A 6 -12.63 -0.82 -1.42
CA GLU A 6 -11.22 -0.99 -1.06
C GLU A 6 -10.43 0.30 -1.27
N THR A 7 -10.62 0.97 -2.41
CA THR A 7 -9.97 2.24 -2.73
C THR A 7 -10.24 3.31 -1.67
N ARG A 8 -11.49 3.46 -1.22
CA ARG A 8 -11.87 4.44 -0.18
C ARG A 8 -11.19 4.20 1.16
N PHE A 9 -10.93 2.95 1.53
CA PHE A 9 -10.21 2.66 2.77
C PHE A 9 -8.75 3.09 2.69
N ILE A 10 -8.10 2.83 1.56
CA ILE A 10 -6.71 3.24 1.33
C ILE A 10 -6.61 4.77 1.26
N GLU A 11 -7.50 5.41 0.49
CA GLU A 11 -7.60 6.86 0.42
C GLU A 11 -7.79 7.48 1.81
N SER A 12 -8.70 6.95 2.62
CA SER A 12 -8.89 7.47 3.98
C SER A 12 -7.66 7.31 4.87
N ALA A 13 -6.85 6.28 4.67
CA ALA A 13 -5.61 6.10 5.42
C ALA A 13 -4.52 7.08 4.96
N LEU A 14 -4.44 7.34 3.66
CA LEU A 14 -3.54 8.34 3.08
C LEU A 14 -3.89 9.76 3.56
N LEU A 15 -5.15 10.16 3.39
CA LEU A 15 -5.63 11.51 3.74
C LEU A 15 -5.75 11.75 5.25
N GLY A 16 -5.90 10.69 6.04
CA GLY A 16 -5.97 10.75 7.50
C GLY A 16 -4.61 10.73 8.20
N ASN A 17 -3.51 10.69 7.44
CA ASN A 17 -2.16 10.69 7.98
C ASN A 17 -1.71 12.13 8.29
N ASN A 18 -1.08 12.34 9.45
CA ASN A 18 -0.66 13.66 9.93
C ASN A 18 0.82 13.98 9.64
N ARG A 19 1.50 13.15 8.85
CA ARG A 19 2.90 13.39 8.44
C ARG A 19 2.94 14.50 7.39
N SER A 20 3.97 15.34 7.44
CA SER A 20 4.19 16.41 6.45
C SER A 20 4.51 15.87 5.06
N ARG A 21 5.13 14.69 4.97
CA ARG A 21 5.42 13.97 3.73
C ARG A 21 5.20 12.49 3.93
N LEU A 22 4.53 11.84 2.98
CA LEU A 22 4.28 10.40 2.99
C LEU A 22 5.29 9.64 2.14
N ARG A 23 5.85 8.57 2.68
CA ARG A 23 6.62 7.58 1.91
C ARG A 23 5.78 6.34 1.72
N ILE A 24 5.48 6.00 0.48
CA ILE A 24 4.61 4.88 0.13
C ILE A 24 5.40 3.84 -0.65
N LEU A 25 5.28 2.58 -0.25
CA LEU A 25 5.78 1.44 -1.00
C LEU A 25 4.62 0.68 -1.62
N GLU A 26 4.78 0.24 -2.86
CA GLU A 26 3.86 -0.63 -3.56
C GLU A 26 4.63 -1.77 -4.23
N TRP A 27 4.26 -3.00 -3.91
CA TRP A 27 4.56 -4.14 -4.79
C TRP A 27 3.39 -4.33 -5.74
N GLY A 28 3.67 -4.30 -7.04
CA GLY A 28 2.72 -4.40 -8.15
C GLY A 28 2.23 -3.04 -8.61
N CYS A 29 2.80 -2.49 -9.69
CA CYS A 29 2.37 -1.19 -10.21
C CYS A 29 1.04 -1.29 -10.97
N GLY A 30 0.37 -0.17 -11.20
CA GLY A 30 -0.84 -0.11 -12.02
C GLY A 30 -1.77 1.03 -11.64
N GLY A 31 -3.09 0.76 -11.66
CA GLY A 31 -4.10 1.79 -11.40
C GLY A 31 -3.99 2.45 -10.01
N SER A 32 -3.50 1.74 -8.98
CA SER A 32 -3.19 2.32 -7.67
C SER A 32 -2.04 3.32 -7.72
N THR A 33 -1.01 3.02 -8.53
CA THR A 33 0.13 3.91 -8.80
C THR A 33 -0.27 5.19 -9.52
N ALA A 34 -1.32 5.17 -10.35
CA ALA A 34 -1.86 6.39 -10.96
C ALA A 34 -2.81 7.13 -10.00
N TYR A 35 -3.75 6.41 -9.41
CA TYR A 35 -4.87 7.00 -8.69
C TYR A 35 -4.48 7.67 -7.37
N PHE A 36 -3.71 6.99 -6.51
CA PHE A 36 -3.42 7.51 -5.18
C PHE A 36 -2.44 8.71 -5.20
N PRO A 37 -1.36 8.69 -6.00
CA PRO A 37 -0.55 9.89 -6.25
C PRO A 37 -1.36 11.10 -6.72
N MET A 38 -2.27 10.92 -7.68
CA MET A 38 -3.19 11.97 -8.12
C MET A 38 -4.04 12.52 -6.96
N VAL A 39 -4.60 11.64 -6.11
CA VAL A 39 -5.38 12.06 -4.93
C VAL A 39 -4.52 12.85 -3.94
N LEU A 40 -3.31 12.37 -3.63
CA LEU A 40 -2.38 13.06 -2.73
C LEU A 40 -2.02 14.46 -3.25
N ALA A 41 -1.67 14.57 -4.53
CA ALA A 41 -1.36 15.84 -5.18
C ALA A 41 -2.55 16.82 -5.13
N ARG A 42 -3.78 16.36 -5.42
CA ARG A 42 -5.00 17.18 -5.32
C ARG A 42 -5.27 17.70 -3.91
N HIS A 43 -4.83 16.97 -2.89
CA HIS A 43 -4.95 17.37 -1.49
C HIS A 43 -3.73 18.14 -0.96
N GLY A 44 -2.74 18.45 -1.81
CA GLY A 44 -1.53 19.17 -1.41
C GLY A 44 -0.65 18.40 -0.42
N ILE A 45 -0.77 17.06 -0.39
CA ILE A 45 0.03 16.22 0.48
C ILE A 45 1.33 15.88 -0.24
N GLU A 46 2.48 16.23 0.35
CA GLU A 46 3.77 15.81 -0.20
C GLU A 46 3.94 14.29 -0.08
N TYR A 47 4.51 13.67 -1.11
CA TYR A 47 4.73 12.23 -1.10
C TYR A 47 6.00 11.80 -1.84
N LEU A 48 6.36 10.54 -1.65
CA LEU A 48 7.30 9.80 -2.48
C LEU A 48 6.79 8.36 -2.58
N TRP A 49 6.47 7.92 -3.80
CA TRP A 49 5.87 6.62 -4.07
C TRP A 49 6.91 5.70 -4.74
N PHE A 50 7.12 4.52 -4.18
CA PHE A 50 8.03 3.51 -4.70
C PHE A 50 7.20 2.36 -5.25
N SER A 51 7.17 2.15 -6.56
CA SER A 51 6.36 1.11 -7.20
C SER A 51 7.23 0.05 -7.86
N ILE A 52 7.08 -1.20 -7.42
CA ILE A 52 7.93 -2.33 -7.82
C ILE A 52 7.12 -3.30 -8.66
N GLU A 53 7.59 -3.57 -9.87
CA GLU A 53 6.91 -4.42 -10.85
C GLU A 53 7.85 -5.51 -11.38
N HIS A 54 7.28 -6.66 -11.71
CA HIS A 54 7.99 -7.80 -12.29
C HIS A 54 7.73 -7.97 -13.78
N ASN A 55 6.56 -7.53 -14.25
CA ASN A 55 6.18 -7.61 -15.65
C ASN A 55 6.70 -6.38 -16.40
N ARG A 56 7.65 -6.61 -17.33
CA ARG A 56 8.30 -5.54 -18.10
C ARG A 56 7.31 -4.69 -18.88
N ASP A 57 6.44 -5.31 -19.66
CA ASP A 57 5.52 -4.57 -20.54
C ASP A 57 4.54 -3.72 -19.72
N TRP A 58 4.04 -4.26 -18.61
CA TRP A 58 3.18 -3.53 -17.68
C TRP A 58 3.92 -2.40 -16.97
N HIS A 59 5.15 -2.64 -16.52
CA HIS A 59 6.00 -1.60 -15.94
C HIS A 59 6.21 -0.45 -16.93
N LEU A 60 6.60 -0.77 -18.17
CA LEU A 60 6.84 0.22 -19.21
C LEU A 60 5.57 1.02 -19.49
N SER A 61 4.44 0.35 -19.71
CA SER A 61 3.14 1.00 -19.95
C SER A 61 2.75 1.98 -18.84
N VAL A 62 2.84 1.57 -17.56
CA VAL A 62 2.44 2.41 -16.43
C VAL A 62 3.45 3.56 -16.20
N SER A 63 4.74 3.28 -16.35
CA SER A 63 5.78 4.31 -16.16
C SER A 63 5.79 5.36 -17.27
N GLU A 64 5.45 4.97 -18.51
CA GLU A 64 5.30 5.89 -19.65
C GLU A 64 4.08 6.79 -19.48
N GLU A 65 2.94 6.23 -19.04
CA GLU A 65 1.73 6.99 -18.72
C GLU A 65 1.99 8.03 -17.62
N LEU A 66 2.85 7.71 -16.65
CA LEU A 66 3.12 8.53 -15.47
C LEU A 66 4.50 9.22 -15.53
N GLN A 67 5.10 9.37 -16.72
CA GLN A 67 6.46 9.89 -16.89
C GLN A 67 6.67 11.31 -16.35
N ASP A 68 5.61 12.11 -16.28
CA ASP A 68 5.62 13.48 -15.76
C ASP A 68 5.50 13.55 -14.24
N GLU A 69 5.08 12.47 -13.57
CA GLU A 69 4.96 12.42 -12.12
C GLU A 69 6.30 12.09 -11.46
N LYS A 70 7.05 13.13 -11.07
CA LYS A 70 8.40 13.01 -10.51
C LYS A 70 8.44 12.45 -9.09
N ASN A 71 7.31 12.36 -8.39
CA ASN A 71 7.25 11.78 -7.05
C ASN A 71 7.03 10.26 -7.06
N ILE A 72 6.96 9.61 -8.22
CA ILE A 72 6.92 8.15 -8.34
C ILE A 72 8.29 7.64 -8.81
N ARG A 73 8.82 6.65 -8.08
CA ARG A 73 10.01 5.88 -8.45
C ARG A 73 9.58 4.48 -8.83
N PHE A 74 9.80 4.14 -10.10
CA PHE A 74 9.51 2.82 -10.63
C PHE A 74 10.75 1.92 -10.57
N PHE A 75 10.54 0.65 -10.22
CA PHE A 75 11.58 -0.37 -10.19
C PHE A 75 11.09 -1.65 -10.87
N LEU A 76 11.91 -2.18 -11.79
CA LEU A 76 11.60 -3.40 -12.55
C LEU A 76 12.49 -4.55 -12.08
N PHE A 77 11.87 -5.68 -11.76
CA PHE A 77 12.54 -6.95 -11.43
C PHE A 77 11.94 -8.08 -12.26
N GLU A 78 12.45 -8.22 -13.49
CA GLU A 78 12.01 -9.26 -14.41
C GLU A 78 12.38 -10.65 -13.92
N VAL A 79 11.49 -11.60 -14.20
CA VAL A 79 11.78 -13.03 -14.03
C VAL A 79 12.18 -13.57 -15.39
N VAL A 80 13.44 -13.99 -15.53
CA VAL A 80 13.97 -14.55 -16.79
C VAL A 80 13.98 -16.08 -16.70
N GLY A 81 13.39 -16.74 -17.69
CA GLY A 81 13.46 -18.21 -17.83
C GLY A 81 12.59 -19.01 -16.85
N GLU A 82 11.77 -18.35 -16.03
CA GLU A 82 10.81 -19.00 -15.13
C GLU A 82 9.40 -18.42 -15.33
N ASP A 83 8.37 -19.20 -15.00
CA ASP A 83 7.00 -18.69 -14.94
C ASP A 83 6.81 -17.82 -13.67
N PRO A 84 6.58 -16.50 -13.79
CA PRO A 84 6.37 -15.62 -12.63
C PRO A 84 5.07 -15.93 -11.86
N TRP A 85 4.14 -16.68 -12.46
CA TRP A 85 2.93 -17.16 -11.79
C TRP A 85 3.17 -18.41 -10.96
N SER A 86 4.24 -19.15 -11.26
CA SER A 86 4.64 -20.31 -10.50
C SER A 86 4.95 -19.94 -9.05
N ARG A 87 4.49 -20.79 -8.13
CA ARG A 87 4.84 -20.63 -6.71
C ARG A 87 6.31 -20.89 -6.47
N ALA A 88 6.91 -21.80 -7.24
CA ALA A 88 8.31 -22.20 -7.14
C ALA A 88 9.27 -21.11 -7.64
N CYS A 89 8.81 -20.28 -8.57
CA CYS A 89 9.64 -19.21 -9.14
C CYS A 89 10.25 -18.34 -8.04
N ARG A 90 11.56 -18.12 -8.06
CA ARG A 90 12.24 -17.35 -7.03
C ARG A 90 12.25 -15.88 -7.42
N MET A 91 11.63 -15.05 -6.60
CA MET A 91 11.59 -13.59 -6.81
C MET A 91 12.18 -12.91 -5.58
N ASP A 92 13.37 -13.35 -5.17
CA ASP A 92 13.98 -12.94 -3.91
C ASP A 92 14.33 -11.45 -3.94
N GLU A 93 14.97 -10.99 -5.02
CA GLU A 93 15.32 -9.58 -5.22
C GLU A 93 14.08 -8.67 -5.28
N TYR A 94 13.04 -9.06 -6.02
CA TYR A 94 11.75 -8.35 -6.04
C TYR A 94 11.16 -8.16 -4.64
N VAL A 95 11.27 -9.20 -3.79
CA VAL A 95 10.74 -9.17 -2.42
C VAL A 95 11.61 -8.31 -1.51
N SER A 96 12.95 -8.47 -1.56
CA SER A 96 13.87 -7.85 -0.60
C SER A 96 14.36 -6.46 -1.00
N PHE A 97 14.19 -6.04 -2.26
CA PHE A 97 14.70 -4.76 -2.76
C PHE A 97 14.32 -3.56 -1.88
N PRO A 98 13.08 -3.40 -1.39
CA PRO A 98 12.75 -2.28 -0.52
C PRO A 98 13.64 -2.11 0.71
N ALA A 99 14.16 -3.21 1.27
CA ALA A 99 15.05 -3.16 2.43
C ALA A 99 16.41 -2.52 2.10
N THR A 100 16.83 -2.53 0.82
CA THR A 100 18.10 -1.93 0.40
C THR A 100 17.99 -0.40 0.26
N LEU A 101 16.79 0.17 0.32
CA LEU A 101 16.57 1.61 0.15
C LEU A 101 16.91 2.43 1.40
N GLY A 102 17.02 1.80 2.57
CA GLY A 102 17.20 2.52 3.84
C GLY A 102 16.00 3.41 4.20
N VAL A 103 14.81 3.12 3.66
CA VAL A 103 13.59 3.90 3.86
C VAL A 103 12.57 3.10 4.66
N LEU A 104 11.96 3.75 5.65
CA LEU A 104 10.74 3.28 6.28
C LEU A 104 9.51 3.98 5.68
N PHE A 105 8.42 3.25 5.54
CA PHE A 105 7.23 3.68 4.81
C PHE A 105 6.05 3.94 5.75
N ASP A 106 5.36 5.05 5.49
CA ASP A 106 4.14 5.45 6.22
C ASP A 106 2.94 4.61 5.76
N MET A 107 2.96 4.15 4.50
CA MET A 107 2.01 3.21 3.94
C MET A 107 2.72 2.19 3.04
N ILE A 108 2.31 0.93 3.12
CA ILE A 108 2.75 -0.13 2.21
C ILE A 108 1.53 -0.79 1.55
N LEU A 109 1.53 -0.96 0.23
CA LEU A 109 0.52 -1.69 -0.53
C LEU A 109 1.12 -2.96 -1.14
N VAL A 110 0.57 -4.10 -0.79
CA VAL A 110 0.94 -5.41 -1.36
C VAL A 110 -0.14 -5.86 -2.35
N ASP A 111 0.04 -5.53 -3.63
CA ASP A 111 -0.85 -5.97 -4.73
C ASP A 111 -0.11 -6.69 -5.89
N GLY A 112 1.14 -7.06 -5.69
CA GLY A 112 2.00 -7.68 -6.70
C GLY A 112 2.10 -9.20 -6.61
N ARG A 113 3.29 -9.71 -6.92
CA ARG A 113 3.67 -11.13 -6.77
C ARG A 113 4.14 -11.43 -5.35
N LYS A 114 4.28 -12.72 -5.05
CA LYS A 114 4.82 -13.25 -3.78
C LYS A 114 4.27 -12.57 -2.51
N ARG A 115 2.98 -12.16 -2.53
CA ARG A 115 2.36 -11.31 -1.50
C ARG A 115 2.60 -11.73 -0.05
N ARG A 116 2.60 -13.03 0.24
CA ARG A 116 2.95 -13.55 1.57
C ARG A 116 4.35 -13.12 1.99
N ARG A 117 5.35 -13.26 1.13
CA ARG A 117 6.74 -12.89 1.41
C ARG A 117 6.91 -11.38 1.47
N CYS A 118 6.30 -10.63 0.55
CA CYS A 118 6.25 -9.17 0.60
C CYS A 118 5.63 -8.67 1.92
N LEU A 119 4.59 -9.35 2.42
CA LEU A 119 3.94 -8.97 3.67
C LEU A 119 4.83 -9.23 4.90
N LEU A 120 5.61 -10.31 4.91
CA LEU A 120 6.61 -10.56 5.95
C LEU A 120 7.70 -9.48 5.94
N GLU A 121 8.13 -9.06 4.74
CA GLU A 121 9.14 -8.02 4.58
C GLU A 121 8.61 -6.64 4.96
N ALA A 122 7.39 -6.31 4.53
CA ALA A 122 6.70 -5.06 4.84
C ALA A 122 6.71 -4.74 6.33
N LYS A 123 6.60 -5.76 7.20
CA LYS A 123 6.61 -5.60 8.66
C LYS A 123 7.84 -4.84 9.14
N ARG A 124 9.02 -5.11 8.58
CA ARG A 124 10.29 -4.47 8.96
C ARG A 124 10.47 -3.08 8.34
N LEU A 125 9.68 -2.77 7.32
CA LEU A 125 9.79 -1.57 6.53
C LEU A 125 8.76 -0.50 6.92
N LEU A 126 7.82 -0.81 7.82
CA LEU A 126 6.87 0.17 8.33
C LEU A 126 7.57 1.19 9.22
N ALA A 127 7.33 2.47 8.95
CA ALA A 127 7.64 3.54 9.87
C ALA A 127 6.76 3.41 11.14
N PRO A 128 7.16 4.01 12.27
CA PRO A 128 6.28 4.15 13.43
C PRO A 128 4.93 4.77 13.03
N GLY A 129 3.84 4.14 13.47
CA GLY A 129 2.46 4.47 13.10
C GLY A 129 2.06 4.11 11.67
N GLY A 130 2.93 3.45 10.90
CA GLY A 130 2.69 3.05 9.52
C GLY A 130 1.68 1.91 9.38
N VAL A 131 1.09 1.80 8.19
CA VAL A 131 0.09 0.78 7.86
C VAL A 131 0.47 0.00 6.60
N VAL A 132 0.24 -1.31 6.62
CA VAL A 132 0.30 -2.15 5.41
C VAL A 132 -1.11 -2.56 4.99
N PHE A 133 -1.33 -2.58 3.68
CA PHE A 133 -2.53 -3.10 3.04
C PHE A 133 -2.17 -4.32 2.18
N LEU A 134 -2.93 -5.40 2.34
CA LEU A 134 -2.88 -6.56 1.47
C LEU A 134 -4.15 -6.61 0.62
N HIS A 135 -4.01 -6.54 -0.69
CA HIS A 135 -5.11 -6.77 -1.62
C HIS A 135 -5.27 -8.27 -1.95
N ASP A 136 -6.45 -8.66 -2.41
CA ASP A 136 -6.94 -10.04 -2.51
C ASP A 136 -6.64 -10.92 -1.26
N ALA A 137 -6.82 -10.34 -0.07
CA ALA A 137 -6.55 -10.99 1.20
C ALA A 137 -7.43 -12.22 1.49
N GLN A 138 -8.53 -12.44 0.75
CA GLN A 138 -9.36 -13.66 0.86
C GLN A 138 -8.61 -14.96 0.57
N ARG A 139 -7.46 -14.87 -0.12
CA ARG A 139 -6.68 -16.05 -0.51
C ARG A 139 -5.96 -16.63 0.72
N ARG A 140 -6.47 -17.76 1.23
CA ARG A 140 -5.97 -18.47 2.43
C ARG A 140 -4.46 -18.65 2.51
N ARG A 141 -3.78 -18.85 1.37
CA ARG A 141 -2.32 -18.98 1.30
C ARG A 141 -1.53 -17.77 1.82
N TYR A 142 -2.16 -16.61 1.97
CA TYR A 142 -1.54 -15.41 2.55
C TYR A 142 -1.70 -15.33 4.07
N HIS A 143 -2.62 -16.10 4.66
CA HIS A 143 -3.10 -15.90 6.03
C HIS A 143 -2.04 -16.15 7.09
N CYS A 144 -1.09 -17.06 6.83
CA CYS A 144 0.03 -17.30 7.74
C CYS A 144 0.94 -16.09 7.95
N ALA A 145 0.94 -15.09 7.06
CA ALA A 145 1.70 -13.86 7.25
C ALA A 145 0.89 -12.75 7.93
N LEU A 146 -0.44 -12.90 8.06
CA LEU A 146 -1.29 -11.90 8.72
C LEU A 146 -1.08 -11.92 10.24
N THR A 147 -0.80 -13.09 10.81
CA THR A 147 -0.57 -13.30 12.25
C THR A 147 0.68 -12.60 12.77
N ASP A 148 1.57 -12.18 11.88
CA ASP A 148 2.78 -11.45 12.26
C ASP A 148 2.47 -10.01 12.69
N TYR A 149 1.28 -9.49 12.42
CA TYR A 149 0.88 -8.12 12.74
C TYR A 149 0.04 -8.10 14.02
N PRO A 150 0.50 -7.41 15.08
CA PRO A 150 -0.18 -7.40 16.38
C PRO A 150 -1.53 -6.68 16.37
N ASP A 151 -1.73 -5.74 15.44
CA ASP A 151 -3.05 -5.16 15.14
C ASP A 151 -3.33 -5.31 13.65
N SER A 152 -4.37 -6.06 13.33
CA SER A 152 -4.79 -6.30 11.97
C SER A 152 -6.28 -6.61 11.84
N LEU A 153 -6.86 -6.31 10.69
CA LEU A 153 -8.26 -6.58 10.40
C LEU A 153 -8.57 -6.63 8.90
N PHE A 154 -9.56 -7.43 8.53
CA PHE A 154 -10.16 -7.40 7.20
C PHE A 154 -11.10 -6.18 7.09
N LEU A 155 -10.79 -5.26 6.18
CA LEU A 155 -11.61 -4.08 5.87
C LEU A 155 -12.71 -4.43 4.87
N THR A 156 -12.39 -5.34 3.95
CA THR A 156 -13.35 -6.03 3.08
C THR A 156 -12.93 -7.49 2.97
N ARG A 157 -13.70 -8.30 2.23
CA ARG A 157 -13.26 -9.66 1.88
C ARG A 157 -11.91 -9.64 1.13
N LYS A 158 -11.65 -8.63 0.30
CA LYS A 158 -10.45 -8.53 -0.53
C LYS A 158 -9.34 -7.67 0.06
N LEU A 159 -9.63 -6.80 1.02
CA LEU A 159 -8.65 -5.89 1.59
C LEU A 159 -8.46 -6.17 3.08
N TRP A 160 -7.22 -6.39 3.46
CA TRP A 160 -6.78 -6.52 4.84
C TRP A 160 -5.79 -5.41 5.18
N ARG A 161 -5.81 -4.92 6.43
CA ARG A 161 -4.78 -4.03 6.97
C ARG A 161 -4.03 -4.66 8.13
N GLY A 162 -2.77 -4.28 8.29
CA GLY A 162 -1.95 -4.58 9.45
C GLY A 162 -1.10 -3.38 9.88
N THR A 163 -0.74 -3.33 11.16
CA THR A 163 0.19 -2.34 11.73
C THR A 163 1.09 -3.01 12.78
N ASN A 164 2.26 -2.43 13.03
CA ASN A 164 3.20 -2.90 14.06
C ASN A 164 2.83 -2.44 15.48
N GLU A 165 1.95 -1.45 15.59
CA GLU A 165 1.57 -0.87 16.87
C GLU A 165 0.21 -1.40 17.28
N VAL A 166 0.12 -1.86 18.53
CA VAL A 166 -1.17 -2.18 19.14
C VAL A 166 -1.90 -0.87 19.36
N LEU A 167 -2.90 -0.57 18.53
CA LEU A 167 -3.74 0.60 18.78
C LEU A 167 -4.44 0.44 20.14
N PRO A 168 -4.44 1.48 21.00
CA PRO A 168 -5.05 1.39 22.31
C PRO A 168 -6.55 1.04 22.18
N PRO A 169 -7.13 0.31 23.15
CA PRO A 169 -8.50 -0.22 23.05
C PRO A 169 -9.58 0.83 22.68
N GLY A 170 -9.39 2.09 23.09
CA GLY A 170 -10.30 3.21 22.76
C GLY A 170 -10.21 3.72 21.31
N ALA A 171 -9.12 3.42 20.60
CA ALA A 171 -8.97 3.71 19.17
C ALA A 171 -9.58 2.62 18.27
N ARG A 172 -9.89 1.44 18.83
CA ARG A 172 -10.56 0.33 18.12
C ARG A 172 -12.06 0.56 17.91
N ILE A 173 -12.70 1.36 18.78
CA ILE A 173 -14.17 1.59 18.77
C ILE A 173 -14.55 2.88 18.02
N ARG A 174 -13.60 3.77 17.73
CA ARG A 174 -13.77 4.82 16.74
C ARG A 174 -12.73 4.62 15.67
N ASN A 175 -13.10 3.89 14.62
CA ASN A 175 -12.46 4.01 13.31
C ASN A 175 -12.11 5.48 13.09
N ARG A 176 -10.84 5.85 13.18
CA ARG A 176 -10.37 7.20 12.84
C ARG A 176 -10.67 7.52 11.37
N ILE A 177 -10.87 6.47 10.56
CA ILE A 177 -11.47 6.48 9.23
C ILE A 177 -12.90 7.07 9.24
N LEU A 178 -13.72 6.86 10.27
CA LEU A 178 -15.08 7.41 10.40
C LEU A 178 -15.16 8.71 11.22
N SER A 179 -14.21 9.01 12.10
CA SER A 179 -14.26 10.27 12.87
C SER A 179 -13.88 11.50 12.03
N LEU A 180 -13.05 11.33 10.99
CA LEU A 180 -12.77 12.36 10.00
C LEU A 180 -13.99 12.70 9.13
N PHE A 181 -14.93 11.75 8.93
CA PHE A 181 -16.19 12.02 8.22
C PHE A 181 -17.10 13.02 8.96
N ARG A 182 -17.08 13.05 10.30
CA ARG A 182 -17.94 13.99 11.07
C ARG A 182 -17.31 15.37 11.27
N LEU A 183 -15.98 15.50 11.26
CA LEU A 183 -15.33 16.78 11.57
C LEU A 183 -15.05 17.66 10.34
N ARG A 184 -15.10 17.13 9.11
CA ARG A 184 -14.88 17.93 7.87
C ARG A 184 -16.11 18.26 7.03
N LEU A 185 -17.29 17.73 7.35
CA LEU A 185 -18.56 18.09 6.66
C LEU A 185 -19.44 19.08 7.44
N GLY A 186 -19.01 19.53 8.63
CA GLY A 186 -19.75 20.48 9.46
C GLY A 186 -19.41 21.97 9.27
N LYS A 187 -18.64 22.35 8.25
CA LYS A 187 -18.18 23.75 8.06
C LYS A 187 -18.32 24.31 6.62
N LEU A 188 -19.14 23.70 5.77
CA LEU A 188 -19.38 24.18 4.41
C LEU A 188 -20.87 24.29 4.02
N TRP A 189 -21.76 24.30 5.01
CA TRP A 189 -23.18 24.66 4.81
C TRP A 189 -23.60 25.61 5.93
N GLU A 190 -23.04 26.82 5.89
CA GLU A 190 -23.59 28.02 6.52
C GLU A 190 -22.94 29.24 5.84
N LYS A 191 -23.44 29.50 4.62
CA LYS A 191 -23.61 30.79 3.91
C LYS A 191 -23.60 30.57 2.41
#